data_AF-A0A0F7PZB5-F1
#
_entry.id   AF-A0A0F7PZB5-F1
#
_cell.length_a   1.000
_cell.length_b   1.000
_cell.length_c   1.000
_cell.angle_alpha   90.00
_cell.angle_beta   90.00
_cell.angle_gamma   90.00
#
_symmetry.space_group_name_H-M   'P 1'
#
loop_
_entity.id
_entity.type
_entity.pdbx_description
1 polymer ?
#
loop_
_entity_poly.entity_id
_entity_poly.type
_entity_poly.pdbx_seq_one_letter_code
_entity_poly.pdbx_strand_id
1 'polypeptide(L)' 'MTVNNFLQAQTKEQSAFIELLKQQLEVKAMQSIMAKILDEILKSEATEQIKARAYERSDERTNSRNGYRVRQLTTRVGTL' A
#
# COMPACT_ATOMS: atom_id res chain seq x y z
N MET A 1 46.43 -11.08 15.68
CA MET A 1 45.72 -9.85 15.27
C MET A 1 44.61 -10.09 14.22
N THR A 2 44.31 -11.33 13.83
CA THR A 2 43.45 -11.68 12.68
C THR A 2 41.99 -11.99 13.02
N VAL A 3 41.67 -12.39 14.26
CA VAL A 3 40.31 -12.78 14.65
C VAL A 3 39.35 -11.59 14.72
N ASN A 4 39.86 -10.40 15.10
CA ASN A 4 39.04 -9.20 15.26
C ASN A 4 38.54 -8.66 13.90
N ASN A 5 39.36 -8.73 12.86
CA ASN A 5 38.94 -8.33 11.51
C ASN A 5 37.89 -9.28 10.91
N PHE A 6 37.98 -10.58 11.20
CA PHE A 6 37.04 -11.57 10.66
C PHE A 6 35.65 -11.43 11.30
N LEU A 7 35.61 -11.25 12.62
CA LEU A 7 34.36 -10.96 13.34
C LEU A 7 33.77 -9.60 12.94
N GLN A 8 34.60 -8.57 12.73
CA GLN A 8 34.14 -7.26 12.26
C GLN A 8 33.63 -7.28 10.82
N ALA A 9 34.18 -8.12 9.95
CA ALA A 9 33.64 -8.32 8.61
C ALA A 9 32.25 -8.99 8.69
N GLN A 10 32.12 -10.03 9.51
CA GLN A 10 30.85 -10.74 9.69
C GLN A 10 29.74 -9.85 10.26
N THR A 11 30.05 -8.98 11.22
CA THR A 11 29.06 -8.04 11.78
C THR A 11 28.66 -6.94 10.79
N LYS A 12 29.59 -6.46 9.94
CA LYS A 12 29.29 -5.50 8.88
C LYS A 12 28.33 -6.07 7.84
N GLU A 13 28.58 -7.30 7.39
CA GLU A 13 27.69 -8.01 6.46
C GLU A 13 26.28 -8.15 7.04
N GLN A 14 26.16 -8.50 8.33
CA GLN A 14 24.86 -8.58 9.00
C GLN A 14 24.16 -7.22 9.11
N SER A 15 24.90 -6.13 9.40
CA SER A 15 24.31 -4.80 9.46
C SER A 15 23.76 -4.31 8.11
N ALA A 16 24.47 -4.58 7.00
CA ALA A 16 24.04 -4.22 5.66
C ALA A 16 22.75 -4.98 5.27
N PHE A 17 22.65 -6.25 5.67
CA PHE A 17 21.44 -7.05 5.45
C PHE A 17 20.22 -6.48 6.22
N ILE A 18 20.41 -6.08 7.48
CA ILE A 18 19.33 -5.45 8.28
C ILE A 18 18.87 -4.15 7.63
N GLU A 19 19.80 -3.35 7.10
CA GLU A 19 19.48 -2.07 6.45
C GLU A 19 18.67 -2.27 5.17
N LEU A 20 19.04 -3.26 4.35
CA LEU A 20 18.29 -3.65 3.16
C LEU A 20 16.87 -4.14 3.51
N LEU A 21 16.72 -4.93 4.59
CA LEU A 21 15.41 -5.38 5.05
C LEU A 21 14.53 -4.22 5.53
N LYS A 22 15.09 -3.23 6.23
CA LYS A 22 14.36 -2.02 6.63
C LYS A 22 13.84 -1.26 5.43
N GLN A 23 14.68 -1.07 4.42
CA GLN A 23 14.32 -0.36 3.20
C GLN A 23 13.18 -1.07 2.45
N GLN A 24 13.22 -2.41 2.37
CA GLN A 24 12.13 -3.19 1.80
C GLN A 24 10.82 -3.09 2.61
N LEU A 25 10.91 -3.07 3.94
CA LEU A 25 9.76 -2.93 4.82
C LEU A 25 9.07 -1.57 4.62
N GLU A 26 9.85 -0.49 4.50
CA GLU A 26 9.35 0.87 4.26
C GLU A 26 8.58 0.96 2.93
N VAL A 27 9.12 0.39 1.85
CA VAL A 27 8.45 0.37 0.54
C VAL A 27 7.12 -0.40 0.62
N LYS A 28 7.10 -1.56 1.27
CA LYS A 28 5.86 -2.33 1.45
C LYS A 28 4.82 -1.60 2.30
N ALA A 29 5.26 -0.92 3.36
CA ALA A 29 4.38 -0.11 4.19
C ALA A 29 3.76 1.03 3.37
N MET A 30 4.56 1.70 2.54
CA MET A 30 4.10 2.76 1.65
C MET A 30 3.08 2.23 0.63
N GLN A 31 3.34 1.08 -0.01
CA GLN A 31 2.40 0.45 -0.93
C GLN A 31 1.05 0.15 -0.26
N SER A 32 1.07 -0.41 0.95
CA SER A 32 -0.14 -0.73 1.71
C SER A 32 -0.96 0.50 2.06
N ILE A 33 -0.31 1.58 2.51
CA ILE A 33 -0.99 2.85 2.83
C ILE A 33 -1.57 3.47 1.56
N MET A 34 -0.81 3.49 0.46
CA MET A 34 -1.26 4.05 -0.81
C MET A 34 -2.48 3.29 -1.37
N ALA A 35 -2.45 1.95 -1.34
CA ALA A 35 -3.59 1.13 -1.75
C ALA A 35 -4.85 1.46 -0.94
N LYS A 36 -4.74 1.55 0.40
CA LYS A 36 -5.87 1.90 1.27
C LYS A 36 -6.42 3.30 0.98
N ILE A 37 -5.55 4.28 0.77
CA ILE A 37 -5.98 5.65 0.48
C ILE A 37 -6.72 5.70 -0.87
N LEU A 38 -6.19 5.03 -1.90
CA LEU A 38 -6.85 4.96 -3.20
C LEU A 38 -8.23 4.29 -3.11
N ASP A 39 -8.34 3.19 -2.36
CA ASP A 39 -9.63 2.53 -2.13
C ASP A 39 -10.65 3.44 -1.46
N GLU A 40 -10.25 4.23 -0.45
CA GLU A 40 -11.15 5.16 0.24
C GLU A 40 -11.57 6.33 -0.66
N ILE A 41 -10.65 6.90 -1.44
CA ILE A 41 -10.97 7.96 -2.41
C ILE A 41 -12.00 7.44 -3.42
N LEU A 42 -11.76 6.27 -4.02
CA LEU A 42 -12.67 5.66 -4.99
C LEU A 42 -14.05 5.37 -4.39
N LYS A 43 -14.12 4.95 -3.12
CA LYS A 43 -15.41 4.76 -2.42
C LYS A 43 -16.16 6.07 -2.23
N SER A 44 -15.44 7.15 -1.90
CA SER A 44 -16.01 8.50 -1.72
C SER A 44 -16.55 9.05 -3.03
N GLU A 45 -15.76 8.98 -4.10
CA GLU A 45 -16.20 9.40 -5.44
C GLU A 45 -17.42 8.60 -5.90
N ALA A 46 -17.42 7.27 -5.65
CA ALA A 46 -18.58 6.44 -5.95
C ALA A 46 -19.81 6.81 -5.13
N THR A 47 -19.68 7.22 -3.86
CA THR A 47 -20.83 7.73 -3.09
C THR A 47 -21.38 9.03 -3.66
N GLU A 48 -20.49 9.95 -4.07
CA GLU A 48 -20.88 11.25 -4.63
C GLU A 48 -21.58 11.09 -5.98
N GLN A 49 -21.04 10.25 -6.87
CA GLN A 49 -21.63 9.98 -8.18
C GLN A 49 -23.01 9.32 -8.08
N ILE A 50 -23.18 8.38 -7.13
CA ILE A 50 -24.45 7.69 -6.88
C ILE A 50 -25.46 8.59 -6.15
N LYS A 51 -24.99 9.64 -5.45
CA LYS A 51 -25.75 10.51 -4.55
C LYS A 51 -26.42 9.77 -3.39
N ALA A 52 -25.84 8.64 -2.98
CA ALA A 52 -26.30 7.85 -1.85
C ALA A 52 -25.17 6.98 -1.28
N ARG A 53 -25.15 6.83 0.05
CA ARG A 53 -24.27 5.89 0.73
C ARG A 53 -24.73 4.44 0.56
N ALA A 54 -23.89 3.52 1.00
CA ALA A 54 -24.22 2.10 1.01
C ALA A 54 -25.48 1.86 1.86
N TYR A 55 -26.47 1.17 1.28
CA TYR A 55 -27.77 0.84 1.88
C TYR A 55 -28.65 2.04 2.29
N GLU A 56 -28.25 3.27 1.98
CA GLU A 56 -29.05 4.46 2.23
C GLU A 56 -30.17 4.57 1.19
N ARG A 57 -31.38 4.96 1.62
CA ARG A 57 -32.46 5.34 0.72
C ARG A 57 -32.40 6.85 0.48
N SER A 58 -32.31 7.24 -0.79
CA SER A 58 -32.27 8.64 -1.22
C SER A 58 -33.06 8.74 -2.52
N ASP A 59 -33.91 9.77 -2.62
CA ASP A 59 -34.68 10.06 -3.82
C ASP A 59 -33.80 10.62 -4.95
N GLU A 60 -32.61 11.13 -4.61
CA GLU A 60 -31.62 11.62 -5.58
C GLU A 60 -30.74 10.51 -6.17
N ARG A 61 -30.93 9.24 -5.75
CA ARG A 61 -30.10 8.13 -6.20
C ARG A 61 -30.18 7.96 -7.71
N THR A 62 -29.02 7.98 -8.37
CA THR A 62 -28.93 7.86 -9.84
C THR A 62 -28.49 6.49 -10.33
N ASN A 63 -27.79 5.71 -9.49
CA ASN A 63 -27.22 4.42 -9.88
C ASN A 63 -27.10 3.44 -8.69
N SER A 64 -26.69 2.20 -8.95
CA SER A 64 -26.46 1.15 -7.97
C SER A 64 -25.03 0.62 -8.01
N ARG A 65 -24.52 0.19 -6.84
CA ARG A 65 -23.17 -0.40 -6.74
C ARG A 65 -23.19 -1.81 -7.31
N ASN A 66 -22.35 -2.07 -8.32
CA ASN A 66 -22.25 -3.38 -8.99
C ASN A 66 -20.95 -4.12 -8.62
N GLY A 67 -20.77 -4.38 -7.33
CA GLY A 67 -19.58 -5.07 -6.80
C GLY A 67 -18.27 -4.31 -7.02
N TYR A 68 -17.16 -5.05 -6.97
CA TYR A 68 -15.80 -4.55 -7.16
C TYR A 68 -15.11 -5.30 -8.29
N ARG A 69 -14.18 -4.64 -8.98
CA ARG A 69 -13.31 -5.27 -9.99
C ARG A 69 -11.86 -5.04 -9.60
N VAL A 70 -11.09 -6.12 -9.56
CA VAL A 70 -9.65 -6.05 -9.29
C VAL A 70 -8.94 -5.39 -10.47
N ARG A 71 -8.05 -4.44 -10.18
CA ARG A 71 -7.18 -3.79 -11.16
C ARG A 71 -5.78 -3.71 -10.57
N GLN A 72 -4.77 -4.06 -11.38
CA GLN A 72 -3.38 -3.80 -11.04
C GLN A 72 -3.00 -2.40 -11.49
N LEU A 73 -2.37 -1.63 -10.61
CA LEU A 73 -1.93 -0.26 -10.88
C LEU A 73 -0.42 -0.16 -10.77
N THR A 74 0.25 0.21 -11.86
CA THR A 74 1.69 0.50 -11.83
C THR A 74 1.91 1.92 -11.32
N THR A 75 2.48 2.05 -10.12
CA THR A 75 2.78 3.34 -9.48
C THR A 75 4.29 3.52 -9.29
N ARG A 76 4.71 4.71 -8.85
CA ARG A 76 6.13 4.98 -8.55
C ARG A 76 6.69 4.08 -7.43
N VAL A 77 5.84 3.68 -6.49
CA VAL A 77 6.23 2.81 -5.37
C VAL A 77 6.14 1.32 -5.73
N GLY A 78 5.83 0.98 -6.97
CA GLY A 78 5.66 -0.38 -7.47
C GLY A 78 4.24 -0.66 -7.96
N THR A 79 3.98 -1.93 -8.24
CA THR A 79 2.64 -2.41 -8.62
C THR A 79 1.78 -2.59 -7.38
N LEU A 80 0.60 -1.95 -7.37
CA LEU A 80 -0.46 -2.12 -6.38
C LEU A 80 -1.55 -3.05 -6.91
#